data_AF-A0AAW0MHT7-F1
#
_entry.id   AF-A0AAW0MHT7-F1
#
_cell.length_a   1.000
_cell.length_b   1.000
_cell.length_c   1.000
_cell.angle_alpha   90.00
_cell.angle_beta   90.00
_cell.angle_gamma   90.00
#
_symmetry.space_group_name_H-M   'P 1'
#
loop_
_entity.id
_entity.type
_entity.pdbx_description
1 polymer ?
#
loop_
_entity_poly.entity_id
_entity_poly.type
_entity_poly.pdbx_seq_one_letter_code
_entity_poly.pdbx_strand_id
1 'polypeptide(L)'
;MFGSSPFSYAPGGLSPDDFSPRRSFHNDDQRDSPMQRNNMSRPTGKSIYMQRKEYSETLNKQSDGLSVRVEHLFTCDMDGQDVNSINDCVAKLKRLDTKGRVWSQEMILELQGGYLVLSDIETKVELDTLALNNIIETNAIWTLAPTTQCSH
;
A
#
# COMPACT_ATOMS: atom_id res chain seq x y z
N MET A 1 -6.85 3.50 -54.00
CA MET A 1 -7.10 2.74 -52.76
C MET A 1 -6.52 3.53 -51.59
N PHE A 2 -7.01 3.29 -50.37
CA PHE A 2 -6.96 4.13 -49.15
C PHE A 2 -8.04 5.23 -49.18
N GLY A 3 -9.03 5.28 -48.30
CA GLY A 3 -9.26 4.59 -47.03
C GLY A 3 -10.07 5.56 -46.16
N SER A 4 -11.36 5.29 -46.00
CA SER A 4 -12.37 6.15 -45.38
C SER A 4 -12.12 6.34 -43.88
N SER A 5 -12.08 7.60 -43.45
CA SER A 5 -12.06 8.03 -42.05
C SER A 5 -13.51 8.25 -41.57
N PRO A 6 -14.01 7.61 -40.50
CA PRO A 6 -15.41 7.76 -40.10
C PRO A 6 -15.52 8.50 -38.77
N PHE A 7 -15.21 9.79 -38.74
CA PHE A 7 -15.69 10.67 -37.67
C PHE A 7 -15.95 12.06 -38.22
N SER A 8 -17.20 12.30 -38.60
CA SER A 8 -17.72 13.65 -38.88
C SER A 8 -18.78 13.95 -37.83
N TYR A 9 -18.49 14.88 -36.92
CA TYR A 9 -19.50 15.53 -36.11
C TYR A 9 -20.25 16.53 -37.00
N ALA A 10 -21.52 16.25 -37.28
CA ALA A 10 -22.45 17.26 -37.78
C ALA A 10 -23.31 17.75 -36.61
N PRO A 11 -23.41 19.07 -36.35
CA PRO A 11 -24.43 19.60 -35.46
C PRO A 11 -25.72 19.74 -36.27
N GLY A 12 -26.57 18.71 -36.22
CA GLY A 12 -27.89 18.74 -36.83
C GLY A 12 -28.85 19.57 -35.98
N GLY A 13 -29.39 20.65 -36.57
CA GLY A 13 -30.34 21.56 -35.93
C GLY A 13 -31.64 20.88 -35.52
N LEU A 14 -32.16 21.30 -34.36
CA LEU A 14 -33.46 20.90 -33.84
C LEU A 14 -34.56 21.64 -34.60
N SER A 15 -35.48 20.90 -35.23
CA SER A 15 -36.76 21.42 -35.75
C SER A 15 -37.82 21.34 -34.63
N PRO A 16 -38.67 22.35 -34.42
CA PRO A 16 -39.51 22.47 -33.23
C PRO A 16 -40.91 21.84 -33.36
N ASP A 17 -41.10 20.79 -34.16
CA ASP A 17 -42.40 20.16 -34.37
C ASP A 17 -42.28 18.62 -34.37
N ASP A 18 -42.08 18.02 -33.20
CA ASP A 18 -42.50 16.62 -32.97
C ASP A 18 -42.71 16.35 -31.47
N PHE A 19 -43.69 17.03 -30.89
CA PHE A 19 -44.19 16.70 -29.55
C PHE A 19 -45.29 15.64 -29.67
N SER A 20 -44.93 14.37 -29.50
CA SER A 20 -45.90 13.30 -29.21
C SER A 20 -45.80 12.85 -27.75
N PRO A 21 -46.93 12.52 -27.07
CA PRO A 21 -47.00 12.47 -25.61
C PRO A 21 -46.30 11.25 -25.01
N ARG A 22 -45.74 11.45 -23.81
CA ARG A 22 -45.14 10.46 -22.90
C ARG A 22 -45.76 9.06 -23.02
N ARG A 23 -44.96 8.08 -23.44
CA ARG A 23 -45.25 6.66 -23.22
C ARG A 23 -44.96 6.33 -21.75
N SER A 24 -46.02 6.06 -20.99
CA SER A 24 -45.98 5.55 -19.63
C SER A 24 -45.14 4.27 -19.54
N PHE A 25 -44.32 4.16 -18.48
CA PHE A 25 -43.63 2.92 -18.12
C PHE A 25 -44.69 1.85 -17.81
N HIS A 26 -44.91 0.93 -18.74
CA HIS A 26 -45.61 -0.31 -18.45
C HIS A 26 -44.58 -1.23 -17.80
N ASN A 27 -44.76 -1.50 -16.49
CA ASN A 27 -44.12 -2.63 -15.83
C ASN A 27 -44.69 -3.89 -16.49
N ASP A 28 -43.96 -4.47 -17.43
CA ASP A 28 -44.25 -5.80 -17.94
C ASP A 28 -43.57 -6.81 -17.00
N ASP A 29 -44.39 -7.40 -16.13
CA ASP A 29 -44.04 -8.53 -15.29
C ASP A 29 -43.75 -9.73 -16.22
N GLN A 30 -42.49 -9.86 -16.60
CA GLN A 30 -42.04 -10.80 -17.60
C GLN A 30 -42.00 -12.21 -17.00
N ARG A 31 -43.14 -12.89 -17.17
CA ARG A 31 -43.41 -14.33 -16.95
C ARG A 31 -42.15 -15.19 -17.08
N ASP A 32 -41.77 -15.80 -15.96
CA ASP A 32 -40.79 -16.88 -15.90
C ASP A 32 -41.21 -18.03 -16.82
N SER A 33 -40.49 -18.20 -17.92
CA SER A 33 -40.51 -19.42 -18.73
C SER A 33 -39.38 -20.33 -18.23
N PRO A 34 -39.63 -21.59 -17.81
CA PRO A 34 -38.59 -22.46 -17.30
C PRO A 34 -37.88 -23.12 -18.48
N MET A 35 -37.04 -22.37 -19.18
CA MET A 35 -36.02 -22.95 -20.05
C MET A 35 -34.67 -22.50 -19.51
N GLN A 36 -34.14 -23.29 -18.58
CA GLN A 36 -32.75 -23.18 -18.09
C GLN A 36 -31.81 -23.38 -19.28
N ARG A 37 -31.56 -22.29 -19.99
CA ARG A 37 -30.51 -22.17 -20.98
C ARG A 37 -29.24 -21.88 -20.19
N ASN A 38 -28.28 -22.81 -20.24
CA ASN A 38 -26.96 -22.75 -19.62
C ASN A 38 -26.53 -21.35 -19.18
N ASN A 39 -26.37 -21.20 -17.87
CA ASN A 39 -26.12 -19.96 -17.12
C ASN A 39 -24.78 -19.30 -17.46
N MET A 40 -24.70 -18.70 -18.65
CA MET A 40 -23.77 -17.60 -18.93
C MET A 40 -24.61 -16.35 -19.17
N SER A 41 -25.45 -16.01 -18.18
CA SER A 41 -26.22 -14.77 -18.20
C SER A 41 -25.26 -13.58 -18.23
N ARG A 42 -25.49 -12.65 -19.16
CA ARG A 42 -24.69 -11.43 -19.25
C ARG A 42 -24.73 -10.72 -17.89
N PRO A 43 -23.56 -10.43 -17.28
CA PRO A 43 -23.53 -9.84 -15.95
C PRO A 43 -24.26 -8.51 -15.92
N THR A 44 -24.96 -8.25 -14.82
CA THR A 44 -25.72 -7.02 -14.63
C THR A 44 -24.75 -5.84 -14.45
N GLY A 45 -25.18 -4.62 -14.80
CA GLY A 45 -24.38 -3.41 -14.54
C GLY A 45 -24.01 -3.27 -13.05
N LYS A 46 -24.91 -3.67 -12.15
CA LYS A 46 -24.68 -3.67 -10.69
C LYS A 46 -23.59 -4.65 -10.27
N SER A 47 -23.57 -5.87 -10.84
CA SER A 47 -22.54 -6.86 -10.50
C SER A 47 -21.16 -6.45 -11.01
N ILE A 48 -21.09 -5.85 -12.22
CA ILE A 48 -19.85 -5.29 -12.75
C ILE A 48 -19.33 -4.14 -11.87
N TYR A 49 -20.22 -3.25 -11.43
CA TYR A 49 -19.85 -2.15 -10.53
C TYR A 49 -19.33 -2.65 -9.19
N MET A 50 -20.04 -3.57 -8.54
CA MET A 50 -19.62 -4.13 -7.24
C MET A 50 -18.27 -4.83 -7.35
N GLN A 51 -18.07 -5.65 -8.39
CA GLN A 51 -16.79 -6.33 -8.63
C GLN A 51 -15.64 -5.33 -8.82
N ARG A 52 -15.87 -4.26 -9.59
CA ARG A 52 -14.84 -3.22 -9.79
C ARG A 52 -14.55 -2.43 -8.52
N LYS A 53 -15.59 -2.12 -7.74
CA LYS A 53 -15.45 -1.43 -6.45
C LYS A 53 -14.64 -2.28 -5.48
N GLU A 54 -15.00 -3.55 -5.31
CA GLU A 54 -14.30 -4.49 -4.45
C GLU A 54 -12.84 -4.68 -4.87
N TYR A 55 -12.59 -4.86 -6.18
CA TYR A 55 -11.22 -4.95 -6.72
C TYR A 55 -10.39 -3.69 -6.40
N SER A 56 -10.97 -2.51 -6.60
CA SER A 56 -10.30 -1.25 -6.27
C SER A 56 -10.00 -1.12 -4.77
N GLU A 57 -10.92 -1.53 -3.90
CA GLU A 57 -10.73 -1.52 -2.45
C GLU A 57 -9.65 -2.53 -2.00
N THR A 58 -9.57 -3.70 -2.64
CA THR A 58 -8.51 -4.68 -2.36
C THR A 58 -7.13 -4.18 -2.80
N LEU A 59 -7.04 -3.47 -3.93
CA LEU A 59 -5.78 -2.89 -4.40
C LEU A 59 -5.28 -1.77 -3.48
N ASN A 60 -6.19 -0.88 -3.04
CA ASN A 60 -5.83 0.22 -2.14
C ASN A 60 -5.48 -0.25 -0.71
N LYS A 61 -5.95 -1.43 -0.29
CA LYS A 61 -5.55 -2.01 1.00
C LYS A 61 -4.09 -2.48 1.03
N GLN A 62 -3.50 -2.79 -0.11
CA GLN A 62 -2.10 -3.25 -0.19
C GLN A 62 -1.08 -2.11 -0.24
N SER A 63 -1.50 -0.86 -0.49
CA SER A 63 -0.59 0.19 -0.94
C SER A 63 -0.09 1.16 0.14
N ASP A 64 -0.39 0.95 1.42
CA ASP A 64 0.08 1.83 2.51
C ASP A 64 1.09 1.14 3.44
N GLY A 65 1.75 0.08 2.94
CA GLY A 65 2.85 -0.57 3.65
C GLY A 65 4.10 0.32 3.62
N LEU A 66 4.56 0.74 4.80
CA LEU A 66 5.90 1.28 4.96
C LEU A 66 6.90 0.22 4.47
N SER A 67 7.67 0.50 3.41
CA SER A 67 8.80 -0.32 2.93
C SER A 67 9.99 0.60 2.74
N VAL A 68 11.02 0.44 3.57
CA VAL A 68 12.16 1.37 3.64
C VAL A 68 13.46 0.58 3.69
N ARG A 69 14.47 1.03 2.95
CA ARG A 69 15.83 0.47 3.07
C ARG A 69 16.50 1.04 4.31
N VAL A 70 17.05 0.16 5.14
CA VAL A 70 17.70 0.52 6.42
C VAL A 70 19.07 -0.14 6.52
N GLU A 71 19.92 0.42 7.37
CA GLU A 71 21.16 -0.22 7.81
C GLU A 71 21.00 -0.67 9.25
N HIS A 72 20.96 -1.99 9.47
CA HIS A 72 20.99 -2.56 10.81
C HIS A 72 22.42 -2.53 11.34
N LEU A 73 22.59 -2.06 12.59
CA LEU A 73 23.92 -1.91 13.21
C LEU A 73 24.17 -2.95 14.30
N PHE A 74 23.17 -3.20 15.14
CA PHE A 74 23.25 -4.18 16.22
C PHE A 74 21.87 -4.50 16.80
N THR A 75 21.78 -5.67 17.45
CA THR A 75 20.66 -6.07 18.31
C THR A 75 21.21 -6.42 19.69
N CYS A 76 20.48 -6.06 20.75
CA CYS A 76 20.85 -6.36 22.13
C CYS A 76 19.64 -6.85 22.94
N ASP A 77 19.89 -7.81 23.82
CA ASP A 77 18.91 -8.17 24.84
C ASP A 77 18.91 -7.14 25.98
N MET A 78 17.71 -6.76 26.42
CA MET A 78 17.50 -5.94 27.62
C MET A 78 17.22 -6.88 28.79
N ASP A 79 18.28 -7.41 29.39
CA ASP A 79 18.23 -8.48 30.40
C ASP A 79 18.23 -7.99 31.86
N GLY A 80 18.26 -6.67 32.08
CA GLY A 80 18.32 -6.10 33.43
C GLY A 80 19.75 -5.95 33.98
N GLN A 81 20.77 -6.49 33.30
CA GLN A 81 22.15 -6.51 33.79
C GLN A 81 22.99 -5.38 33.17
N ASP A 82 23.18 -5.41 31.85
CA ASP A 82 24.05 -4.45 31.15
C ASP A 82 23.25 -3.34 30.45
N VAL A 83 21.98 -3.59 30.11
CA VAL A 83 21.15 -2.68 29.31
C VAL A 83 19.75 -2.64 29.91
N ASN A 84 19.41 -1.53 30.55
CA ASN A 84 18.12 -1.35 31.22
C ASN A 84 17.30 -0.21 30.59
N SER A 85 17.95 0.65 29.82
CA SER A 85 17.33 1.76 29.12
C SER A 85 17.85 1.88 27.68
N ILE A 86 17.14 2.64 26.85
CA ILE A 86 17.58 2.97 25.49
C ILE A 86 18.95 3.65 25.52
N ASN A 87 19.19 4.53 26.48
CA ASN A 87 20.47 5.22 26.64
C ASN A 87 21.62 4.24 26.89
N ASP A 88 21.39 3.19 27.67
CA ASP A 88 22.39 2.15 27.92
C ASP A 88 22.69 1.37 26.64
N CYS A 89 21.67 1.04 25.83
CA CYS A 89 21.95 0.36 24.56
C CYS A 89 22.65 1.26 23.53
N VAL A 90 22.37 2.57 23.51
CA VAL A 90 23.14 3.53 22.70
C VAL A 90 24.58 3.65 23.19
N ALA A 91 24.81 3.68 24.51
CA ALA A 91 26.17 3.69 25.08
C ALA A 91 26.93 2.40 24.76
N LYS A 92 26.26 1.25 24.82
CA LYS A 92 26.81 -0.06 24.41
C LYS A 92 27.17 -0.06 22.93
N LEU A 93 26.32 0.45 22.05
CA LEU A 93 26.60 0.61 20.63
C LEU A 93 27.86 1.46 20.39
N LYS A 94 27.95 2.65 21.00
CA LYS A 94 29.15 3.52 20.90
C LYS A 94 30.43 2.83 21.38
N ARG A 95 30.34 2.03 22.45
CA ARG A 95 31.48 1.25 22.96
C ARG A 95 31.89 0.12 22.02
N LEU A 96 30.96 -0.47 21.27
CA LEU A 96 31.27 -1.47 20.24
C LEU A 96 31.88 -0.80 19.00
N ASP A 97 31.37 0.36 18.63
CA ASP A 97 31.83 1.16 17.49
C ASP A 97 33.29 1.61 17.68
N THR A 98 33.62 2.17 18.85
CA THR A 98 35.02 2.52 19.21
C THR A 98 36.00 1.34 19.20
N LYS A 99 35.49 0.10 19.30
CA LYS A 99 36.30 -1.13 19.21
C LYS A 99 36.35 -1.72 17.80
N GLY A 100 35.69 -1.09 16.82
CA GLY A 100 35.55 -1.59 15.46
C GLY A 100 34.76 -2.89 15.39
N ARG A 101 33.77 -3.07 16.28
CA ARG A 101 32.93 -4.28 16.38
C ARG A 101 31.49 -4.07 15.92
N VAL A 102 31.23 -2.97 15.22
CA VAL A 102 29.93 -2.64 14.63
C VAL A 102 30.07 -2.75 13.12
N TRP A 103 29.10 -3.39 12.48
CA TRP A 103 29.04 -3.59 11.05
C TRP A 103 27.64 -3.22 10.59
N SER A 104 27.52 -2.44 9.52
CA SER A 104 26.23 -2.14 8.91
C SER A 104 25.79 -3.31 8.03
N GLN A 105 24.52 -3.69 8.15
CA GLN A 105 23.87 -4.66 7.28
C GLN A 105 22.68 -3.99 6.59
N GLU A 106 22.73 -3.92 5.26
CA GLU A 106 21.62 -3.37 4.46
C GLU A 106 20.43 -4.33 4.48
N MET A 107 19.26 -3.82 4.83
CA MET A 107 18.02 -4.58 4.92
C MET A 107 16.84 -3.77 4.37
N ILE A 108 15.72 -4.45 4.17
CA ILE A 108 14.42 -3.84 3.91
C ILE A 108 13.57 -3.98 5.16
N LEU A 109 13.04 -2.86 5.64
CA LEU A 109 12.10 -2.78 6.74
C LEU A 109 10.69 -2.59 6.19
N GLU A 110 9.80 -3.52 6.49
CA GLU A 110 8.43 -3.54 5.98
C GLU A 110 7.37 -3.69 7.07
N LEU A 111 6.22 -3.06 6.88
CA LEU A 111 5.02 -3.33 7.70
C LEU A 111 4.11 -4.33 6.98
N GLN A 112 3.95 -5.51 7.56
CA GLN A 112 3.11 -6.58 7.03
C GLN A 112 2.13 -7.06 8.11
N GLY A 113 0.83 -6.79 7.92
CA GLY A 113 -0.22 -7.39 8.75
C GLY A 113 -0.12 -7.14 10.27
N GLY A 114 0.43 -5.99 10.69
CA GLY A 114 0.66 -5.68 12.11
C GLY A 114 2.00 -6.16 12.66
N TYR A 115 2.89 -6.61 11.78
CA TYR A 115 4.27 -6.97 12.07
C TYR A 115 5.22 -6.03 11.32
N LEU A 116 6.34 -5.77 11.96
CA LEU A 116 7.50 -5.11 11.39
C LEU A 116 8.49 -6.21 10.99
N VAL A 117 8.78 -6.29 9.70
CA VAL A 117 9.55 -7.37 9.09
C VAL A 117 10.84 -6.80 8.53
N LEU A 118 11.96 -7.42 8.87
CA LEU A 118 13.26 -7.17 8.27
C LEU A 118 13.54 -8.26 7.24
N SER A 119 13.81 -7.86 6.01
CA SER A 119 14.06 -8.78 4.89
C SER A 119 15.38 -8.45 4.19
N ASP A 120 15.99 -9.48 3.63
CA ASP A 120 17.17 -9.33 2.78
C ASP A 120 16.85 -8.50 1.52
N ILE A 121 17.78 -7.63 1.13
CA ILE A 121 17.59 -6.67 0.04
C ILE A 121 17.39 -7.33 -1.33
N GLU A 122 18.09 -8.44 -1.60
CA GLU A 122 18.12 -9.10 -2.90
C GLU A 122 17.09 -10.23 -2.97
N THR A 123 17.16 -11.15 -2.01
CA THR A 123 16.37 -12.38 -2.01
C THR A 123 14.96 -12.19 -1.47
N LYS A 124 14.71 -11.09 -0.74
CA LYS A 124 13.46 -10.83 -0.02
C LYS A 124 13.13 -11.89 1.04
N VAL A 125 14.12 -12.66 1.47
CA VAL A 125 13.96 -13.61 2.57
C VAL A 125 13.78 -12.83 3.87
N GLU A 126 12.77 -13.22 4.64
CA GLU A 126 12.52 -12.71 5.99
C GLU A 126 13.68 -13.10 6.93
N LEU A 127 14.30 -12.10 7.53
CA LEU A 127 15.42 -12.23 8.46
C LEU A 127 14.95 -12.12 9.92
N ASP A 128 14.02 -11.20 10.19
CA ASP A 128 13.46 -10.99 11.53
C ASP A 128 12.06 -10.39 11.46
N THR A 129 11.24 -10.66 12.49
CA THR A 129 9.84 -10.23 12.54
C THR A 129 9.44 -9.84 13.97
N LEU A 130 8.96 -8.62 14.11
CA LEU A 130 8.53 -8.02 15.37
C LEU A 130 7.05 -7.63 15.32
N ALA A 131 6.24 -8.16 16.22
CA ALA A 131 4.85 -7.72 16.35
C ALA A 131 4.83 -6.25 16.81
N LEU A 132 4.05 -5.40 16.14
CA LEU A 132 3.95 -3.98 16.52
C LEU A 132 3.46 -3.78 17.96
N ASN A 133 2.64 -4.71 18.45
CA ASN A 133 2.14 -4.71 19.83
C ASN A 133 3.23 -4.92 20.89
N ASN A 134 4.40 -5.43 20.50
CA ASN A 134 5.52 -5.68 21.40
C ASN A 134 6.53 -4.51 21.42
N ILE A 135 6.36 -3.51 20.55
CA ILE A 135 7.21 -2.32 20.53
C ILE A 135 6.80 -1.40 21.67
N ILE A 136 7.66 -1.29 22.68
CA ILE A 136 7.40 -0.47 23.88
C ILE A 136 7.74 1.00 23.62
N GLU A 137 8.85 1.27 22.94
CA GLU A 137 9.35 2.62 22.67
C GLU A 137 10.16 2.65 21.37
N THR A 138 10.04 3.75 20.61
CA THR A 138 10.83 4.02 19.41
C THR A 138 11.43 5.41 19.50
N ASN A 139 12.73 5.54 19.26
CA ASN A 139 13.43 6.82 19.36
C ASN A 139 14.29 7.07 18.12
N ALA A 140 14.26 8.29 17.60
CA ALA A 140 15.10 8.75 16.51
C ALA A 140 16.14 9.73 17.06
N ILE A 141 17.40 9.29 17.10
CA ILE A 141 18.50 10.08 17.65
C ILE A 141 19.20 10.79 16.49
N TRP A 142 19.06 12.11 16.44
CA TRP A 142 19.84 12.94 15.53
C TRP A 142 21.24 13.12 16.10
N THR A 143 22.25 12.55 15.47
CA THR A 143 23.65 12.94 15.72
C THR A 143 23.91 14.29 15.07
N LEU A 144 23.49 15.38 15.73
CA LEU A 144 24.04 16.72 15.46
C LEU A 144 25.25 16.94 16.38
N ALA A 145 26.47 17.01 15.82
CA ALA A 145 27.55 17.92 16.27
C ALA A 145 28.90 17.63 15.55
N PRO A 146 29.78 18.63 15.33
CA PRO A 146 29.84 19.90 16.07
C PRO A 146 29.74 21.16 15.20
N THR A 147 29.04 22.18 15.72
CA THR A 147 29.39 23.57 15.45
C THR A 147 30.82 23.80 15.95
N THR A 148 31.78 23.84 15.04
CA THR A 148 33.03 24.54 15.27
C THR A 148 32.69 26.02 15.46
N GLN A 149 32.63 26.48 16.71
CA GLN A 149 32.85 27.90 16.98
C GLN A 149 34.30 28.19 16.61
N CYS A 150 34.51 28.78 15.45
CA CYS A 150 35.75 29.48 15.15
C CYS A 150 35.90 30.58 16.20
N SER A 151 36.83 30.39 17.13
CA SER A 151 37.24 31.44 18.05
C SER A 151 38.06 32.47 17.28
N HIS A 152 37.82 33.72 17.66
CA HIS A 152 38.16 34.97 16.98
C HIS A 152 39.66 35.29 16.91
#